data_AF-A0A7C8YK36-F1
#
_entry.id   AF-A0A7C8YK36-F1
#
_cell.length_a   1.000
_cell.length_b   1.000
_cell.length_c   1.000
_cell.angle_alpha   90.00
_cell.angle_beta   90.00
_cell.angle_gamma   90.00
#
_symmetry.space_group_name_H-M   'P 1'
#
loop_
_entity.id
_entity.type
_entity.pdbx_description
1 polymer ?
#
loop_
_entity_poly.entity_id
_entity_poly.type
_entity_poly.pdbx_seq_one_letter_code
_entity_poly.pdbx_strand_id
1 'polypeptide(L)'
;SKIGSILKQSVSKQITTQFSASNPSIYQALRCMSSSKLFIGGLPYAVDDTSLREAFSHYGEVIEARVIIDRESNRSRGFGFVTFASAEEASSAVIAMDGK
;
A
#
# COMPACT_ATOMS: atom_id res chain seq x y z
N SER A 1 -14.21 44.86 21.39
CA SER A 1 -13.43 44.74 20.15
C SER A 1 -12.13 44.01 20.42
N LYS A 2 -11.96 42.77 19.94
CA LYS A 2 -10.66 42.08 19.98
C LYS A 2 -10.49 41.19 18.73
N ILE A 3 -9.77 41.79 17.77
CA ILE A 3 -8.96 41.20 16.68
C ILE A 3 -8.51 39.77 17.02
N GLY A 4 -8.50 38.77 16.15
CA GLY A 4 -8.76 38.64 14.72
C GLY A 4 -8.29 37.22 14.37
N SER A 5 -9.13 36.45 13.69
CA SER A 5 -8.92 35.02 13.44
C SER A 5 -7.67 34.76 12.60
N ILE A 6 -6.79 33.88 13.12
CA ILE A 6 -5.58 33.41 12.47
C ILE A 6 -5.97 32.36 11.43
N LEU A 7 -5.88 32.73 10.15
CA LEU A 7 -6.01 31.82 9.01
C LEU A 7 -4.90 32.14 8.01
N LYS A 8 -3.77 31.43 8.13
CA LYS A 8 -2.89 31.17 6.98
C LYS A 8 -2.43 29.71 7.07
N GLN A 9 -3.23 28.84 6.46
CA GLN A 9 -2.83 27.49 6.10
C GLN A 9 -1.57 27.58 5.23
N SER A 10 -0.49 27.02 5.75
CA SER A 10 0.65 26.60 4.94
C SER A 10 0.21 25.35 4.18
N VAL A 11 0.02 25.49 2.86
CA VAL A 11 -0.16 24.36 1.95
C VAL A 11 1.16 23.60 1.95
N SER A 12 1.17 22.43 2.59
CA SER A 12 2.28 21.50 2.51
C SER A 12 1.76 20.06 2.58
N LYS A 13 2.12 19.31 1.53
CA LYS A 13 2.14 17.84 1.43
C LYS A 13 0.80 17.16 1.18
N GLN A 14 0.33 17.30 -0.06
CA GLN A 14 -0.33 16.20 -0.76
C GLN A 14 0.69 15.05 -0.89
N ILE A 15 0.22 13.79 -0.79
CA ILE A 15 0.97 12.51 -0.72
C ILE A 15 1.15 11.99 0.73
N THR A 16 0.07 11.44 1.29
CA THR A 16 0.07 10.09 1.84
C THR A 16 -1.38 9.63 2.03
N THR A 17 -1.62 8.40 1.63
CA THR A 17 -2.89 7.70 1.50
C THR A 17 -3.74 7.81 2.78
N GLN A 18 -4.81 8.61 2.71
CA GLN A 18 -5.85 8.69 3.74
C GLN A 18 -6.73 7.42 3.67
N PHE A 19 -6.39 6.38 4.43
CA PHE A 19 -7.39 5.43 4.92
C PHE A 19 -7.62 5.73 6.41
N SER A 20 -8.42 6.78 6.63
CA SER A 20 -8.95 7.12 7.95
C SER A 20 -10.08 6.15 8.28
N ALA A 21 -9.78 5.16 9.13
CA ALA A 21 -10.77 4.26 9.71
C ALA A 21 -11.55 5.03 10.79
N SER A 22 -12.74 5.55 10.46
CA SER A 22 -13.63 6.20 11.42
C SER A 22 -14.97 5.46 11.54
N ASN A 23 -15.26 5.04 12.79
CA ASN A 23 -16.55 4.64 13.39
C ASN A 23 -17.26 3.34 12.89
N PRO A 24 -17.44 2.32 13.75
CA PRO A 24 -18.08 1.05 13.38
C PRO A 24 -19.56 1.03 13.77
N SER A 25 -20.50 1.19 12.83
CA SER A 25 -21.92 0.84 13.15
C SER A 25 -22.89 0.53 11.99
N ILE A 26 -22.64 0.86 10.73
CA ILE A 26 -23.49 0.38 9.61
C ILE A 26 -22.67 -0.16 8.42
N TYR A 27 -21.42 0.30 8.26
CA TYR A 27 -20.51 -0.23 7.24
C TYR A 27 -19.98 -1.64 7.54
N GLN A 28 -20.33 -2.24 8.69
CA GLN A 28 -19.91 -3.61 9.02
C GLN A 28 -20.57 -4.66 8.10
N ALA A 29 -21.72 -4.34 7.48
CA ALA A 29 -22.36 -5.22 6.49
C ALA A 29 -21.76 -5.12 5.07
N LEU A 30 -20.82 -4.18 4.85
CA LEU A 30 -20.09 -4.00 3.59
C LEU A 30 -18.56 -4.11 3.77
N ARG A 31 -18.09 -4.66 4.90
CA ARG A 31 -16.68 -4.62 5.33
C ARG A 31 -15.79 -5.72 4.74
N CYS A 32 -16.05 -6.22 3.52
CA CYS A 32 -15.03 -7.01 2.81
C CYS A 32 -13.83 -6.16 2.33
N MET A 33 -13.83 -4.85 2.55
CA MET A 33 -12.77 -3.95 2.10
C MET A 33 -12.02 -3.36 3.30
N SER A 34 -10.97 -4.03 3.77
CA SER A 34 -9.98 -3.36 4.61
C SER A 34 -8.59 -3.93 4.36
N SER A 35 -8.07 -3.54 3.19
CA SER A 35 -6.65 -3.59 2.77
C SER A 35 -6.14 -4.91 2.19
N SER A 36 -6.57 -5.24 0.97
CA SER A 36 -5.87 -6.17 0.06
C SER A 36 -4.48 -5.68 -0.38
N LYS A 37 -4.00 -4.56 0.16
CA LYS A 37 -2.70 -3.95 -0.16
C LYS A 37 -1.65 -4.37 0.85
N LEU A 38 -0.59 -4.99 0.35
CA LEU A 38 0.59 -5.44 1.06
C LEU A 38 1.78 -4.52 0.79
N PHE A 39 2.65 -4.40 1.80
CA PHE A 39 3.97 -3.81 1.70
C PHE A 39 5.01 -4.94 1.70
N ILE A 40 5.95 -4.88 0.76
CA ILE A 40 7.00 -5.88 0.59
C ILE A 40 8.33 -5.16 0.68
N GLY A 41 9.09 -5.44 1.74
CA GLY A 41 10.43 -4.91 1.96
C GLY A 41 11.50 -5.98 1.81
N GLY A 42 12.76 -5.57 1.67
CA GLY A 42 13.88 -6.51 1.55
C GLY A 42 14.01 -7.14 0.17
N LEU A 43 13.37 -6.58 -0.86
CA LEU A 43 13.47 -7.08 -2.22
C LEU A 43 14.87 -6.86 -2.79
N PRO A 44 15.43 -7.82 -3.53
CA PRO A 44 16.65 -7.62 -4.30
C PRO A 44 16.49 -6.46 -5.29
N TYR A 45 17.59 -5.76 -5.57
CA TYR A 45 17.56 -4.62 -6.49
C TYR A 45 17.19 -4.97 -7.94
N ALA A 46 17.28 -6.26 -8.28
CA ALA A 46 16.92 -6.81 -9.57
C ALA A 46 15.43 -7.19 -9.68
N VAL A 47 14.62 -7.01 -8.62
CA VAL A 47 13.19 -7.30 -8.68
C VAL A 47 12.45 -6.11 -9.25
N ASP A 48 11.80 -6.35 -10.39
CA ASP A 48 10.88 -5.42 -11.04
C ASP A 48 9.42 -5.69 -10.65
N ASP A 49 8.53 -4.75 -10.99
CA ASP A 49 7.08 -4.87 -10.78
C ASP A 49 6.49 -6.16 -11.36
N THR A 50 7.00 -6.59 -12.52
CA THR A 50 6.53 -7.81 -13.20
C THR A 50 6.95 -9.04 -12.42
N SER A 51 8.22 -9.14 -11.99
CA SER A 51 8.67 -10.24 -11.14
C SER A 51 7.93 -10.29 -9.80
N LEU A 52 7.66 -9.12 -9.20
CA LEU A 52 6.89 -9.02 -7.98
C LEU A 52 5.46 -9.53 -8.21
N ARG A 53 4.80 -9.08 -9.28
CA ARG A 53 3.46 -9.56 -9.63
C ARG A 53 3.44 -11.06 -9.82
N GLU A 54 4.33 -11.63 -10.61
CA GLU A 54 4.37 -13.07 -10.90
C GLU A 54 4.58 -13.88 -9.60
N ALA A 55 5.51 -13.46 -8.74
CA ALA A 55 5.77 -14.11 -7.46
C ALA A 55 4.54 -14.12 -6.55
N PHE A 56 3.76 -13.03 -6.55
CA PHE A 56 2.55 -12.89 -5.75
C PHE A 56 1.30 -13.47 -6.41
N SER A 57 1.29 -13.62 -7.75
CA SER A 57 0.19 -14.18 -8.53
C SER A 57 -0.05 -15.67 -8.25
N HIS A 58 0.94 -16.37 -7.69
CA HIS A 58 0.79 -17.75 -7.24
C HIS A 58 -0.10 -17.89 -5.98
N TYR A 59 -0.25 -16.82 -5.20
CA TYR A 59 -1.02 -16.83 -3.95
C TYR A 59 -2.43 -16.25 -4.12
N GLY A 60 -2.70 -15.58 -5.24
CA GLY A 60 -4.00 -15.02 -5.57
C GLY A 60 -3.95 -14.02 -6.72
N GLU A 61 -5.09 -13.40 -7.01
CA GLU A 61 -5.22 -12.43 -8.09
C GLU A 61 -4.63 -11.07 -7.67
N VAL A 62 -3.50 -10.71 -8.29
CA VAL A 62 -2.84 -9.42 -8.11
C VAL A 62 -3.46 -8.37 -9.03
N ILE A 63 -4.12 -7.38 -8.44
CA ILE A 63 -4.70 -6.23 -9.14
C ILE A 63 -3.62 -5.21 -9.50
N GLU A 64 -2.66 -4.98 -8.61
CA GLU A 64 -1.60 -4.00 -8.82
C GLU A 64 -0.31 -4.46 -8.13
N ALA A 65 0.83 -4.38 -8.82
CA ALA A 65 2.15 -4.54 -8.22
C ALA A 65 3.02 -3.36 -8.63
N ARG A 66 3.72 -2.76 -7.67
CA ARG A 66 4.56 -1.60 -7.91
C ARG A 66 5.82 -1.62 -7.05
N VAL A 67 6.96 -1.79 -7.69
CA VAL A 67 8.27 -1.62 -7.04
C VAL A 67 8.62 -0.14 -7.01
N ILE A 68 9.13 0.33 -5.86
CA ILE A 68 9.59 1.70 -5.74
C ILE A 68 11.08 1.75 -6.11
N ILE A 69 11.35 2.41 -7.22
CA ILE A 69 12.71 2.68 -7.69
C ILE A 69 13.13 4.11 -7.34
N ASP A 70 14.42 4.27 -7.07
CA ASP A 70 15.06 5.55 -6.92
C ASP A 70 15.21 6.20 -8.30
N ARG A 71 14.70 7.42 -8.45
CA ARG A 71 14.70 8.11 -9.75
C ARG A 71 16.06 8.69 -10.12
N GLU A 72 16.94 8.90 -9.16
CA GLU A 72 18.27 9.48 -9.39
C GLU A 72 19.26 8.39 -9.80
N SER A 73 19.25 7.25 -9.12
CA SER A 73 20.10 6.10 -9.45
C SER A 73 19.47 5.09 -10.41
N ASN A 74 18.17 5.19 -10.72
CA ASN A 74 17.41 4.14 -11.41
C ASN A 74 17.57 2.75 -10.76
N ARG A 75 17.83 2.72 -9.45
CA ARG A 75 17.98 1.49 -8.67
C ARG A 75 16.75 1.26 -7.84
N SER A 76 16.30 0.01 -7.74
CA SER A 76 15.23 -0.34 -6.82
C SER A 76 15.58 0.10 -5.40
N ARG A 77 14.61 0.60 -4.64
CA ARG A 77 14.81 0.91 -3.22
C ARG A 77 14.71 -0.34 -2.33
N GLY A 78 14.52 -1.51 -2.94
CA GLY A 78 14.38 -2.79 -2.26
C GLY A 78 13.04 -2.95 -1.56
N PHE A 79 12.02 -2.21 -2.01
CA PHE A 79 10.66 -2.37 -1.51
C PHE A 79 9.61 -2.04 -2.58
N GLY A 80 8.42 -2.59 -2.39
CA GLY A 80 7.29 -2.42 -3.28
C GLY A 80 5.95 -2.59 -2.56
N PHE A 81 4.89 -2.42 -3.33
CA PHE A 81 3.52 -2.62 -2.90
C PHE A 81 2.82 -3.57 -3.84
N VAL A 82 2.02 -4.48 -3.29
CA VAL A 82 1.15 -5.38 -4.05
C VAL A 82 -0.28 -5.20 -3.55
N THR A 83 -1.24 -5.15 -4.44
CA THR A 83 -2.66 -5.05 -4.13
C THR A 83 -3.35 -6.26 -4.77
N PHE A 84 -4.04 -7.05 -3.95
CA PHE A 84 -4.82 -8.21 -4.36
C PHE A 84 -6.29 -7.89 -4.59
N ALA A 85 -7.00 -8.80 -5.27
CA ALA A 85 -8.44 -8.72 -5.47
C ALA A 85 -9.16 -8.87 -4.12
N SER A 86 -8.79 -9.88 -3.33
CA SER A 86 -9.37 -10.14 -2.00
C SER A 86 -8.36 -9.99 -0.86
N ALA A 87 -8.87 -9.61 0.31
CA ALA A 87 -8.07 -9.51 1.53
C ALA A 87 -7.62 -10.89 2.06
N GLU A 88 -8.37 -11.96 1.74
CA GLU A 88 -8.02 -13.35 2.10
C GLU A 88 -6.79 -13.83 1.33
N GLU A 89 -6.72 -13.52 0.04
CA GLU A 89 -5.57 -13.79 -0.83
C GLU A 89 -4.34 -13.02 -0.35
N ALA A 90 -4.53 -11.73 -0.04
CA ALA A 90 -3.47 -10.90 0.54
C ALA A 90 -2.94 -11.48 1.86
N SER A 91 -3.82 -11.91 2.76
CA SER A 91 -3.43 -12.51 4.05
C SER A 91 -2.67 -13.82 3.84
N SER A 92 -3.13 -14.66 2.92
CA SER A 92 -2.46 -15.93 2.57
C SER A 92 -1.07 -15.69 2.00
N ALA A 93 -0.92 -14.69 1.13
CA ALA A 93 0.36 -14.30 0.56
C ALA A 93 1.34 -13.78 1.62
N VAL A 94 0.88 -12.98 2.59
CA VAL A 94 1.72 -12.55 3.73
C VAL A 94 2.18 -13.76 4.52
N ILE A 95 1.28 -14.65 4.92
CA ILE A 95 1.61 -15.83 5.72
C ILE A 95 2.62 -16.73 4.99
N ALA A 96 2.50 -16.87 3.67
CA ALA A 96 3.39 -17.72 2.88
C ALA A 96 4.76 -17.08 2.59
N MET A 97 4.84 -15.75 2.58
CA MET A 97 6.06 -14.99 2.25
C MET A 97 6.75 -14.41 3.49
N ASP A 98 6.12 -14.44 4.66
CA ASP A 98 6.72 -14.02 5.93
C ASP A 98 7.88 -14.97 6.29
N GLY A 99 9.10 -14.46 6.23
CA GLY A 99 10.33 -15.20 6.57
C GLY A 99 11.03 -15.91 5.41
N LYS A 100 10.69 -15.60 4.16
CA LYS A 100 11.31 -16.19 2.96
C LYS A 100 12.33 -15.28 2.25
#